data_AF-A0A9D8QY83-F1
#
_entry.id   AF-A0A9D8QY83-F1
#
_cell.length_a   1.000
_cell.length_b   1.000
_cell.length_c   1.000
_cell.angle_alpha   90.00
_cell.angle_beta   90.00
_cell.angle_gamma   90.00
#
_symmetry.space_group_name_H-M   'P 1'
#
loop_
_entity.id
_entity.type
_entity.pdbx_description
1 polymer ?
#
loop_
_entity_poly.entity_id
_entity_poly.type
_entity_poly.pdbx_seq_one_letter_code
_entity_poly.pdbx_strand_id
1 'polypeptide(L)' 'MKKVRCPKCNSYTLFDETRYQPGQRLVYVCRECKKQFVIRTPSNSPDPTRPPLKGEEKKSH' A
#
# COMPACT_ATOMS: atom_id res chain seq x y z
N MET A 1 -7.91 0.71 -3.40
CA MET A 1 -8.32 0.73 -1.98
C MET A 1 -7.55 -0.37 -1.24
N LYS A 2 -6.71 -0.04 -0.25
CA LYS A 2 -5.89 -1.00 0.48
C LYS A 2 -6.26 -1.02 1.96
N LYS A 3 -6.06 -2.15 2.62
CA LYS A 3 -6.22 -2.28 4.06
C LYS A 3 -4.88 -2.05 4.75
N VAL A 4 -4.83 -1.08 5.66
CA VAL A 4 -3.65 -0.80 6.49
C VAL A 4 -3.92 -1.32 7.90
N ARG A 5 -2.96 -2.05 8.46
CA ARG A 5 -3.04 -2.57 9.82
C ARG A 5 -2.37 -1.60 10.78
N CYS A 6 -3.06 -1.23 11.85
CA CYS A 6 -2.49 -0.35 12.85
C CYS A 6 -1.42 -1.08 13.68
N PRO A 7 -0.22 -0.52 13.88
CA PRO A 7 0.85 -1.17 14.66
C PRO A 7 0.56 -1.23 16.16
N LYS A 8 -0.45 -0.51 16.66
CA LYS A 8 -0.74 -0.40 18.09
C LYS A 8 -1.88 -1.32 18.55
N CYS A 9 -3.03 -1.23 17.87
CA CYS A 9 -4.23 -1.99 18.23
C CYS A 9 -4.56 -3.11 17.25
N ASN A 10 -3.74 -3.27 16.21
CA ASN A 10 -3.88 -4.36 15.25
C ASN A 10 -5.15 -4.31 14.38
N SER A 11 -5.92 -3.22 14.46
CA SER A 11 -7.14 -3.00 13.68
C SER A 11 -6.86 -2.71 12.21
N TYR A 12 -7.79 -3.12 11.35
CA TYR A 12 -7.73 -2.84 9.91
C TYR A 12 -8.46 -1.55 9.57
N THR A 13 -7.82 -0.70 8.78
CA THR A 13 -8.39 0.56 8.32
C THR A 13 -8.33 0.62 6.79
N LEU A 14 -9.33 1.26 6.18
CA LEU A 14 -9.34 1.49 4.74
C LEU A 14 -8.44 2.69 4.43
N PHE A 15 -7.53 2.50 3.48
CA PHE A 15 -6.61 3.52 3.00
C PHE A 15 -6.59 3.52 1.47
N ASP A 16 -6.96 4.65 0.89
CA ASP A 16 -6.98 4.85 -0.56
C ASP A 16 -5.68 5.48 -1.04
N GLU A 17 -4.67 4.64 -1.24
CA GLU A 17 -3.37 5.07 -1.77
C GLU A 17 -3.46 5.68 -3.18
N THR A 18 -4.52 5.37 -3.93
CA THR A 18 -4.73 5.85 -5.31
C THR A 18 -5.00 7.35 -5.42
N ARG A 19 -5.30 8.01 -4.29
CA ARG A 19 -5.51 9.47 -4.22
C ARG A 19 -4.24 10.25 -3.91
N TYR A 20 -3.10 9.57 -3.73
CA TYR A 20 -1.86 10.20 -3.30
C TYR A 20 -0.71 9.86 -4.25
N GLN A 21 0.28 10.74 -4.32
CA GLN A 21 1.41 10.52 -5.22
C GLN A 21 2.38 9.45 -4.68
N PRO A 22 3.00 8.66 -5.57
CA PRO A 22 4.04 7.71 -5.20
C PRO A 22 5.21 8.40 -4.48
N GLY A 23 5.75 7.77 -3.44
CA GLY A 23 6.90 8.30 -2.69
C GLY A 23 6.57 9.40 -1.66
N GLN A 24 5.30 9.76 -1.47
CA GLN A 24 4.90 10.69 -0.41
C GLN A 24 4.78 10.00 0.96
N ARG A 25 5.04 10.77 2.02
CA ARG A 25 4.79 10.37 3.40
C ARG A 25 3.42 10.90 3.81
N LEU A 26 2.53 10.02 4.22
CA LEU A 26 1.18 10.37 4.65
C LEU A 26 1.02 10.02 6.12
N VAL A 27 0.42 10.93 6.88
CA VAL A 27 0.09 10.73 8.29
C VAL A 27 -1.30 10.13 8.38
N TYR A 28 -1.39 8.90 8.87
CA TYR A 28 -2.66 8.21 9.08
C TYR A 28 -3.00 8.15 10.57
N VAL A 29 -4.27 8.39 10.91
CA VAL A 29 -4.77 8.31 12.29
C VAL A 29 -5.70 7.11 12.43
N CYS A 30 -5.34 6.17 13.29
CA CYS A 30 -6.21 5.03 13.59
C CYS A 30 -7.47 5.51 14.31
N ARG A 31 -8.66 5.08 13.87
CA ARG A 31 -9.93 5.46 14.54
C ARG A 31 -10.14 4.78 15.89
N GLU A 32 -9.56 3.60 16.09
CA GLU A 32 -9.76 2.82 17.33
C GLU A 32 -8.87 3.32 18.46
N CYS A 33 -7.56 3.43 18.21
CA CYS A 33 -6.59 3.82 19.25
C CYS A 33 -6.13 5.28 19.16
N LYS A 34 -6.64 6.06 18.19
CA LYS A 34 -6.24 7.45 17.89
C LYS A 34 -4.74 7.66 17.68
N LYS A 35 -4.01 6.58 17.38
CA LYS A 35 -2.56 6.63 17.16
C LYS A 35 -2.28 7.14 15.74
N GLN A 36 -1.42 8.13 15.66
CA GLN A 36 -0.90 8.65 14.40
C GLN A 36 0.32 7.84 13.99
N PHE A 37 0.38 7.42 12.73
CA PHE A 37 1.52 6.73 12.15
C PHE A 37 1.74 7.15 10.71
N VAL A 38 2.99 7.11 10.25
CA VAL A 38 3.34 7.51 8.89
C VAL A 38 3.36 6.30 7.98
N ILE A 39 2.66 6.37 6.87
CA ILE A 39 2.72 5.41 5.78
C ILE A 39 3.44 6.04 4.59
N ARG A 40 4.29 5.24 3.93
CA ARG A 40 4.96 5.63 2.70
C ARG A 40 4.20 5.02 1.53
N THR A 41 3.71 5.85 0.62
CA THR A 41 3.11 5.38 -0.64
C THR A 41 4.20 4.66 -1.44
N PRO A 42 3.94 3.46 -1.99
CA PRO A 42 4.93 2.79 -2.83
C PRO A 42 5.32 3.73 -3.98
N SER A 43 6.61 4.00 -4.13
CA SER A 43 7.10 4.69 -5.30
C SER A 43 6.98 3.72 -6.47
N ASN A 44 6.08 3.97 -7.42
CA ASN A 44 6.01 3.22 -8.68
C ASN A 44 7.21 3.55 -9.60
N SER A 45 8.37 3.80 -9.02
CA SER A 45 9.62 3.46 -9.71
C SER A 45 9.58 1.94 -9.83
N PRO A 46 9.50 1.36 -11.05
CA PRO A 46 9.78 -0.05 -11.19
C PRO A 46 11.16 -0.24 -10.57
N ASP A 47 11.21 -0.91 -9.44
CA ASP A 47 12.46 -1.40 -8.88
C ASP A 47 13.13 -2.18 -10.03
N PRO A 48 14.26 -1.71 -10.60
CA PRO A 48 14.90 -2.43 -11.70
C PRO A 48 15.40 -3.82 -11.26
N THR A 49 15.36 -4.10 -9.96
CA THR A 49 15.81 -5.34 -9.34
C THR A 49 14.73 -6.42 -9.25
N ARG A 50 13.43 -6.11 -9.40
CA ARG A 50 12.37 -7.14 -9.41
C ARG A 50 11.85 -7.37 -10.82
N PRO A 51 12.22 -8.50 -11.46
CA PRO A 51 11.58 -8.87 -12.71
C PRO A 51 10.06 -8.98 -12.49
N PRO A 52 9.24 -8.47 -13.41
CA PRO A 52 7.81 -8.68 -13.35
C PRO A 52 7.56 -10.20 -13.34
N LEU A 53 6.83 -10.68 -12.34
CA LEU A 53 6.26 -12.02 -12.37
C LEU A 53 5.32 -12.07 -13.58
N LYS A 54 5.86 -12.57 -14.69
CA LYS A 54 5.16 -12.78 -15.95
C LYS A 54 4.13 -13.89 -15.71
N GLY A 55 2.93 -13.48 -15.28
CA GLY A 55 1.77 -14.34 -15.13
C GLY A 55 1.24 -14.74 -16.50
N GLU A 56 1.85 -15.80 -17.03
CA GLU A 56 1.25 -16.84 -17.87
C GLU A 56 0.30 -16.40 -19.00
N GLU A 57 0.90 -16.18 -20.16
CA GLU A 57 0.28 -16.54 -21.43
C GLU A 57 -0.02 -18.04 -21.41
N LYS A 58 -1.31 -18.41 -21.44
CA LYS A 58 -1.75 -19.71 -21.93
C LYS A 58 -2.72 -19.46 -23.08
N LYS A 59 -2.14 -19.49 -24.27
CA LYS A 59 -2.76 -19.50 -25.60
C LYS A 59 -3.48 -20.84 -25.84
N SER A 60 -4.42 -20.82 -26.80
CA SER A 60 -5.01 -21.95 -27.54
C SER A 60 -6.06 -22.78 -26.78
N HIS A 61 -7.21 -23.16 -27.36
CA HIS A 61 -7.65 -23.29 -28.76
C HIS A 61 -9.18 -23.14 -28.76
#